data_AF-A0A9X8YMX2-F1
#
_entry.id   AF-A0A9X8YMX2-F1
#
_cell.length_a   1.000
_cell.length_b   1.000
_cell.length_c   1.000
_cell.angle_alpha   90.00
_cell.angle_beta   90.00
_cell.angle_gamma   90.00
#
_symmetry.space_group_name_H-M   'P 1'
#
loop_
_entity.id
_entity.type
_entity.pdbx_description
1 polymer ?
#
loop_
_entity_poly.entity_id
_entity_poly.type
_entity_poly.pdbx_seq_one_letter_code
_entity_poly.pdbx_strand_id
1 'polypeptide(L)' 'GEIALSSLPRIEQIFVNAPAGWRPRDMERRLFVARRRIEKRVQDDSFYVCSFSNLVTIYKGLCMPAD' A
#
# COMPACT_ATOMS: atom_id res chain seq x y z
N GLY A 1 -11.44 -14.60 -12.96
CA GLY A 1 -11.87 -14.59 -14.38
C GLY A 1 -10.81 -13.92 -15.24
N GLU A 2 -10.85 -14.11 -16.56
CA GLU A 2 -9.80 -13.64 -17.50
C GLU A 2 -9.51 -12.14 -17.40
N ILE A 3 -10.55 -11.31 -17.22
CA ILE A 3 -10.40 -9.84 -17.06
C ILE A 3 -9.58 -9.47 -15.82
N ALA A 4 -9.77 -10.18 -14.71
CA ALA A 4 -9.02 -9.93 -13.48
C ALA A 4 -7.56 -10.37 -13.61
N LEU A 5 -7.30 -11.44 -14.38
CA LEU A 5 -5.94 -11.93 -14.62
C LEU A 5 -5.18 -11.02 -15.60
N SER A 6 -5.84 -10.51 -16.63
CA SER A 6 -5.21 -9.60 -17.61
C SER A 6 -4.83 -8.25 -17.03
N SER A 7 -5.45 -7.85 -15.91
CA SER A 7 -5.19 -6.60 -15.20
C SER A 7 -4.52 -6.81 -13.83
N LEU A 8 -4.10 -8.05 -13.51
CA LEU A 8 -3.53 -8.38 -12.20
C LEU A 8 -2.18 -7.65 -12.01
N PRO A 9 -2.08 -6.71 -11.05
CA PRO A 9 -0.80 -6.08 -10.78
C PRO A 9 0.13 -7.05 -10.05
N ARG A 10 1.44 -6.77 -10.07
CA ARG A 10 2.37 -7.44 -9.18
C ARG A 10 2.12 -6.95 -7.75
N ILE A 11 1.68 -7.86 -6.88
CA ILE A 11 1.35 -7.56 -5.48
C ILE A 11 2.59 -7.79 -4.62
N GLU A 12 3.03 -6.76 -3.91
CA GLU A 12 4.18 -6.82 -2.99
C GLU A 12 3.86 -6.15 -1.65
N GLN A 13 4.54 -6.61 -0.59
CA GLN A 13 4.52 -5.97 0.71
C GLN A 13 5.92 -5.48 1.07
N ILE A 14 5.98 -4.27 1.63
CA ILE A 14 7.21 -3.67 2.11
C ILE A 14 7.12 -3.55 3.63
N PHE A 15 8.08 -4.16 4.32
CA PHE A 15 8.22 -4.02 5.76
C PHE A 15 9.12 -2.83 6.07
N VAL A 16 8.67 -1.96 6.97
CA VAL A 16 9.39 -0.75 7.37
C VAL A 16 9.63 -0.77 8.87
N ASN A 17 10.89 -0.68 9.27
CA ASN A 17 11.26 -0.56 10.67
C ASN A 17 11.09 0.89 11.15
N ALA A 18 10.50 1.06 12.34
CA ALA A 18 10.46 2.35 13.02
C ALA A 18 11.76 2.53 13.82
N PRO A 19 12.54 3.61 13.61
CA PRO A 19 13.70 3.91 14.43
C PRO A 19 13.33 4.10 15.91
N ALA A 20 14.30 3.88 16.79
CA ALA A 20 14.13 4.09 18.22
C ALA A 20 13.64 5.51 18.52
N GLY A 21 12.68 5.63 19.47
CA GLY A 21 12.10 6.90 19.89
C GLY A 21 10.88 7.35 19.08
N TRP A 22 10.50 6.68 17.99
CA TRP A 22 9.24 6.97 17.32
C TRP A 22 8.08 6.32 18.05
N ARG A 23 7.06 7.12 18.37
CA ARG A 23 5.81 6.59 18.91
C ARG A 23 4.94 6.06 17.75
N PRO A 24 3.96 5.18 18.02
CA PRO A 24 3.07 4.67 16.98
C PRO A 24 2.44 5.77 16.10
N ARG A 25 2.05 6.90 16.71
CA ARG A 25 1.48 8.06 16.00
C ARG A 25 2.50 8.78 15.10
N ASP A 26 3.78 8.81 15.49
CA ASP A 26 4.83 9.41 14.67
C ASP A 26 5.07 8.59 13.41
N MET A 27 5.09 7.27 13.54
CA MET A 27 5.21 6.34 12.43
C MET A 27 4.05 6.52 11.45
N GLU A 28 2.81 6.54 11.94
CA GLU A 28 1.63 6.69 11.09
C GLU A 28 1.64 8.00 10.28
N ARG A 29 1.96 9.13 10.92
CA ARG A 29 2.08 10.43 10.23
C ARG A 29 3.17 10.40 9.15
N ARG A 30 4.29 9.72 9.41
CA ARG A 30 5.41 9.63 8.47
C ARG A 30 5.09 8.71 7.30
N LEU A 31 4.45 7.57 7.53
CA LEU A 31 3.99 6.68 6.47
C LEU A 31 2.97 7.37 5.57
N PHE A 32 2.04 8.16 6.14
CA PHE A 32 1.11 8.98 5.36
C PHE A 32 1.84 9.97 4.42
N VAL A 33 2.83 10.70 4.94
CA VAL A 33 3.63 11.64 4.13
C VAL A 33 4.45 10.89 3.09
N ALA A 34 5.02 9.73 3.44
CA ALA A 34 5.78 8.91 2.52
C ALA A 34 4.91 8.44 1.35
N ARG A 35 3.71 7.90 1.62
CA ARG A 35 2.74 7.51 0.59
C ARG A 35 2.45 8.65 -0.37
N ARG A 36 2.11 9.84 0.15
CA ARG A 36 1.84 11.03 -0.69
C ARG A 36 3.04 11.47 -1.54
N ARG A 37 4.26 11.32 -1.03
CA ARG A 37 5.48 11.65 -1.79
C ARG A 37 5.76 10.62 -2.87
N ILE A 38 5.53 9.34 -2.59
CA ILE A 38 5.67 8.25 -3.57
C ILE A 38 4.65 8.44 -4.70
N GLU A 39 3.37 8.64 -4.38
CA GLU A 39 2.30 8.90 -5.36
C GLU A 39 2.59 10.11 -6.26
N LYS A 40 3.22 11.16 -5.73
CA LYS A 40 3.64 12.32 -6.54
C LYS A 40 4.85 12.07 -7.42
N ARG A 41 5.74 11.15 -7.03
CA ARG A 41 7.02 10.91 -7.69
C ARG A 41 6.92 9.85 -8.77
N VAL A 42 6.16 8.80 -8.54
CA VAL A 42 5.97 7.72 -9.50
C VAL A 42 5.04 8.23 -10.61
N GLN A 43 5.46 8.06 -11.86
CA GLN A 43 4.69 8.42 -13.05
C GLN A 43 4.35 7.14 -13.80
N ASP A 44 3.53 6.31 -13.17
CA ASP A 44 3.06 5.02 -13.70
C ASP A 44 1.59 4.88 -13.30
N ASP A 45 0.71 4.80 -14.30
CA ASP A 45 -0.74 4.73 -14.10
C ASP A 45 -1.18 3.41 -13.45
N SER A 46 -0.34 2.38 -13.49
CA SER A 46 -0.60 1.10 -12.83
C SER A 46 -0.13 1.07 -11.37
N PHE A 47 0.64 2.07 -10.94
CA PHE A 47 1.19 2.11 -9.59
C PHE A 47 0.14 2.50 -8.55
N TYR A 48 0.01 1.68 -7.51
CA TYR A 48 -0.94 1.94 -6.43
C TYR A 48 -0.46 1.40 -5.08
N VAL A 49 -0.72 2.16 -4.01
CA VAL A 49 -0.44 1.76 -2.62
C VAL A 49 -1.77 1.63 -1.87
N CYS A 50 -2.23 0.39 -1.67
CA CYS A 50 -3.52 0.10 -1.02
C CYS A 50 -3.60 0.63 0.41
N SER A 51 -2.56 0.42 1.19
CA SER A 51 -2.43 0.87 2.57
C SER A 51 -0.96 1.06 2.90
N PHE A 52 -0.63 2.10 3.66
CA PHE A 52 0.72 2.26 4.21
C PHE A 52 0.62 2.84 5.61
N SER A 53 0.39 1.94 6.57
CA SER A 53 0.02 2.25 7.95
C SER A 53 0.64 1.18 8.87
N ASN A 54 0.92 1.54 10.11
CA ASN A 54 1.29 0.57 11.14
C ASN A 54 0.09 0.04 11.95
N LEU A 55 -1.14 0.49 11.61
CA LEU A 55 -2.38 0.10 12.29
C LEU A 55 -3.28 -0.75 11.39
N VAL A 56 -3.31 -0.48 10.08
CA VAL A 56 -4.27 -1.11 9.16
C VAL A 56 -3.58 -1.55 7.87
N THR A 57 -3.85 -2.80 7.47
CA THR A 57 -3.44 -3.34 6.17
C THR A 57 -4.69 -3.71 5.37
N ILE A 58 -4.78 -3.24 4.12
CA ILE A 58 -5.90 -3.51 3.22
C ILE A 58 -5.55 -4.63 2.25
N TYR A 59 -6.35 -5.69 2.26
CA TYR A 59 -6.36 -6.72 1.23
C TYR A 59 -7.59 -6.51 0.34
N LYS A 60 -7.36 -6.10 -0.90
CA LYS A 60 -8.40 -5.84 -1.91
C LYS A 60 -7.96 -6.43 -3.24
N GLY A 61 -8.88 -7.05 -3.95
CA GLY A 61 -8.68 -7.56 -5.30
C GLY A 61 -9.98 -7.50 -6.12
N LEU A 62 -9.86 -7.68 -7.43
CA LEU A 62 -11.01 -7.87 -8.32
C LEU A 62 -11.41 -9.35 -8.33
N CYS A 63 -12.20 -9.75 -7.34
CA CYS A 63 -12.70 -11.11 -7.14
C CYS A 63 -14.15 -11.10 -6.64
N MET A 64 -14.81 -12.26 -6.66
CA MET A 64 -16.14 -12.39 -6.05
C MET A 64 -15.97 -12.56 -4.53
N PRO A 65 -16.87 -12.00 -3.69
CA PRO A 65 -16.75 -12.08 -2.21
C PRO A 65 -16.86 -13.49 -1.60
N ALA A 66 -17.20 -14.50 -2.41
CA ALA A 66 -17.40 -15.88 -1.99
C ALA A 66 -16.27 -16.83 -2.48
N ASP A 67 -15.23 -16.27 -3.10
CA ASP A 67 -13.98 -16.98 -3.41
C ASP A 67 -13.05 -17.02 -2.17
#